data_AF-Q7X2R0-F1
#
_entry.id   AF-Q7X2R0-F1
#
_cell.length_a   1.000
_cell.length_b   1.000
_cell.length_c   1.000
_cell.angle_alpha   90.00
_cell.angle_beta   90.00
_cell.angle_gamma   90.00
#
_symmetry.space_group_name_H-M   'P 1'
#
loop_
_entity.id
_entity.type
_entity.pdbx_description
1 polymer ?
#
loop_
_entity_poly.entity_id
_entity_poly.type
_entity_poly.pdbx_seq_one_letter_code
_entity_poly.pdbx_strand_id
1 'polypeptide(L)' 'VITTEGRTSMLGYKLNCKKCDLGLPKDVNE' A
#
# COMPACT_ATOMS: atom_id res chain seq x y z
N VAL A 1 -8.62 -2.31 1.91
CA VAL A 1 -9.72 -2.58 0.95
C VAL A 1 -10.08 -4.05 1.04
N ILE A 2 -11.32 -4.36 1.40
CA ILE A 2 -11.73 -5.74 1.75
C ILE A 2 -12.81 -6.31 0.83
N THR A 3 -13.43 -5.49 -0.04
CA THR A 3 -14.43 -5.94 -1.01
C THR A 3 -13.83 -6.02 -2.41
N THR A 4 -14.40 -6.88 -3.27
CA THR A 4 -13.97 -7.04 -4.66
C THR A 4 -14.10 -5.73 -5.44
N GLU A 5 -15.24 -5.05 -5.31
CA GLU A 5 -15.49 -3.75 -5.95
C GLU A 5 -14.47 -2.70 -5.49
N GLY A 6 -14.21 -2.65 -4.18
CA GLY A 6 -13.18 -1.76 -3.65
C GLY A 6 -11.81 -2.08 -4.21
N ARG A 7 -11.45 -3.36 -4.39
CA ARG A 7 -10.14 -3.76 -4.92
C ARG A 7 -10.00 -3.31 -6.38
N THR A 8 -11.05 -3.48 -7.18
CA THR A 8 -11.10 -3.01 -8.57
C THR A 8 -10.92 -1.51 -8.65
N SER A 9 -11.58 -0.74 -7.78
CA SER A 9 -11.45 0.73 -7.73
C SER A 9 -10.07 1.23 -7.31
N MET A 10 -9.21 0.37 -6.74
CA MET A 10 -7.84 0.73 -6.35
C MET A 10 -6.80 0.42 -7.43
N LEU A 11 -7.18 -0.23 -8.52
CA LEU A 11 -6.29 -0.47 -9.66
C LEU A 11 -5.88 0.87 -10.28
N GLY A 12 -4.57 1.09 -10.40
CA GLY A 12 -4.01 2.35 -10.91
C GLY A 12 -3.91 3.48 -9.86
N TYR A 13 -4.44 3.29 -8.65
CA TYR A 13 -4.28 4.26 -7.57
C TYR A 13 -2.90 4.12 -6.92
N LYS A 14 -2.14 5.21 -6.88
CA LYS A 14 -0.84 5.25 -6.18
C LYS A 14 -1.09 5.42 -4.69
N LEU A 15 -0.75 4.38 -3.93
CA LEU A 15 -0.82 4.42 -2.47
C LEU A 15 0.30 5.28 -1.88
N ASN A 16 -0.03 6.08 -0.87
CA ASN A 16 0.95 6.80 -0.08
C ASN A 16 1.70 5.80 0.84
N CYS A 17 3.03 5.81 0.76
CA CYS A 17 3.87 4.92 1.52
C CYS A 17 4.23 5.53 2.87
N LYS A 18 3.46 5.20 3.92
CA LYS A 18 3.72 5.72 5.27
C LYS A 18 5.10 5.37 5.81
N LYS A 19 5.62 4.17 5.53
CA LYS A 19 6.98 3.78 5.95
C LYS A 19 8.06 4.65 5.29
N CYS A 20 7.83 5.03 4.05
CA CYS A 20 8.70 5.93 3.30
C CYS A 20 8.67 7.34 3.90
N ASP A 21 7.48 7.84 4.23
CA ASP A 21 7.31 9.16 4.86
C ASP A 21 8.01 9.24 6.23
N LEU A 22 8.09 8.12 6.95
CA LEU A 22 8.75 8.00 8.25
C LEU A 22 10.24 7.65 8.14
N GLY A 23 10.78 7.45 6.93
CA GLY A 23 12.18 7.06 6.72
C GLY A 23 12.54 5.68 7.29
N LEU A 24 11.55 4.80 7.49
CA LEU A 24 11.77 3.48 8.09
C LEU A 24 12.38 2.52 7.07
N PRO A 25 13.22 1.56 7.53
CA PRO A 25 13.74 0.52 6.67
C PRO A 25 12.60 -0.32 6.08
N LYS A 26 12.84 -0.86 4.88
CA LYS A 26 11.94 -1.83 4.27
C LYS A 26 11.83 -3.06 5.16
N ASP A 27 10.65 -3.67 5.17
CA ASP A 27 10.50 -5.01 5.69
C ASP A 27 11.39 -5.95 4.88
N VAL A 28 12.32 -6.60 5.57
CA VAL A 28 13.03 -7.77 5.04
C VAL A 28 12.11 -8.96 5.28
N ASN A 29 11.78 -9.69 4.21
CA ASN A 29 10.90 -10.86 4.31
C ASN A 29 11.51 -11.87 5.31
N GLU A 30 10.70 -12.36 6.25
CA GLU A 30 10.95 -13.58 7.05
C GLU A 30 10.98 -14.81 6.14
#